data_AF-A0A653XN87-F1
#
_entry.id   AF-A0A653XN87-F1
#
_cell.length_a   1.000
_cell.length_b   1.000
_cell.length_c   1.000
_cell.angle_alpha   90.00
_cell.angle_beta   90.00
_cell.angle_gamma   90.00
#
_symmetry.space_group_name_H-M   'P 1'
#
loop_
_entity.id
_entity.type
_entity.pdbx_description
1 polymer ?
#
loop_
_entity_poly.entity_id
_entity_poly.type
_entity_poly.pdbx_seq_one_letter_code
_entity_poly.pdbx_strand_id
1 'polypeptide(L)'
;MSDFIRSSSAWWAQSSKHARRTAIGTTAIVLALGLITWSVWISPSGPVSTAVHQALGVEAPKAKKVSAAELQTQLDAAQERIWSLEGKLDSRTAQAGSRGDQITELKAQIASLQSQLGAAKSSGGSSKVDAAGSGNNGSGSGGSGAGSAGGSGSGPSDNGSGSGSGSGNGSGSGSGSKPNPGPSTDPGATPVVTPTKAEILGQQSRWYGLYTAQSPFNWAEYDEVSQQVGTASNMTGFFQGFDQEFNATAVQRSWANGRVPLMTWETVPAQTSNDQKYVPGYTNEDISGGSFDAYLTKYAKALKANGQPMVIRLDHEMNGSWYNWSEGDAQKNPAGSYVKMWQHVHDVFQANGANKYVIWDWSPSRIDKLGNPKYQTLDYMRQYYPGSDYVDWVGMSGYYRDADEQPSFANTFGATLAQLRQIAPGKGIMLNEIGATETGTSVANPQKTQWIDSLFDALADPANKDIVGFAYFSETATTIIDGKRTTNDWRLNSRADSLKAFAEGIKRNDIDYDLQEVTQ
;
A
#
# COMPACT_ATOMS: atom_id res chain seq x y z
N MET A 1 34.54 -8.56 -71.00
CA MET A 1 33.90 -7.28 -70.67
C MET A 1 34.30 -6.97 -69.23
N SER A 2 35.49 -6.36 -69.07
CA SER A 2 35.66 -4.94 -68.66
C SER A 2 35.27 -4.75 -67.19
N ASP A 3 36.18 -4.97 -66.25
CA ASP A 3 37.12 -3.96 -65.68
C ASP A 3 36.46 -2.62 -65.35
N PHE A 4 36.50 -2.22 -64.06
CA PHE A 4 37.07 -0.94 -63.63
C PHE A 4 37.20 -0.87 -62.07
N ILE A 5 38.46 -1.00 -61.60
CA ILE A 5 39.18 -0.12 -60.64
C ILE A 5 38.48 0.22 -59.30
N ARG A 6 38.86 -0.35 -58.14
CA ARG A 6 39.98 0.03 -57.21
C ARG A 6 40.09 1.52 -56.81
N SER A 7 39.85 1.82 -55.53
CA SER A 7 40.78 2.48 -54.57
C SER A 7 40.00 2.72 -53.26
N SER A 8 40.55 2.87 -52.06
CA SER A 8 41.84 2.53 -51.46
C SER A 8 41.66 2.75 -49.94
N SER A 9 42.38 1.95 -49.20
CA SER A 9 42.73 2.02 -47.78
C SER A 9 43.00 3.40 -47.15
N ALA A 10 43.00 3.36 -45.81
CA ALA A 10 43.82 4.13 -44.84
C ALA A 10 43.11 5.31 -44.16
N TRP A 11 42.82 5.21 -42.85
CA TRP A 11 43.75 5.36 -41.71
C TRP A 11 44.04 6.84 -41.41
N TRP A 12 43.18 7.42 -40.59
CA TRP A 12 43.61 8.21 -39.44
C TRP A 12 42.55 8.05 -38.34
N ALA A 13 43.01 7.67 -37.16
CA ALA A 13 42.26 7.69 -35.92
C ALA A 13 42.32 9.09 -35.30
N GLN A 14 41.25 9.50 -34.61
CA GLN A 14 41.13 10.43 -33.47
C GLN A 14 39.67 10.93 -33.46
N SER A 15 38.89 11.01 -32.38
CA SER A 15 39.12 11.00 -30.93
C SER A 15 37.75 10.74 -30.27
N SER A 16 37.64 9.74 -29.40
CA SER A 16 36.40 9.36 -28.70
C SER A 16 36.05 10.24 -27.49
N LYS A 17 36.69 11.41 -27.32
CA LYS A 17 36.44 12.29 -26.17
C LYS A 17 35.53 13.50 -26.44
N HIS A 18 35.23 13.85 -27.70
CA HIS A 18 34.33 14.97 -28.01
C HIS A 18 32.93 14.57 -28.51
N ALA A 19 32.73 13.37 -29.07
CA ALA A 19 31.39 12.95 -29.52
C ALA A 19 30.36 12.84 -28.38
N ARG A 20 30.77 12.42 -27.17
CA ARG A 20 29.91 12.42 -25.98
C ARG A 20 29.63 13.83 -25.43
N ARG A 21 30.60 14.77 -25.52
CA ARG A 21 30.40 16.15 -25.07
C ARG A 21 29.53 16.95 -26.04
N THR A 22 29.63 16.69 -27.35
CA THR A 22 28.74 17.28 -28.35
C THR A 22 27.34 16.67 -28.25
N ALA A 23 27.20 15.36 -28.03
CA ALA A 23 25.89 14.74 -27.80
C ALA A 23 25.22 15.24 -26.51
N ILE A 24 25.95 15.33 -25.40
CA ILE A 24 25.42 15.89 -24.13
C ILE A 24 25.12 17.38 -24.27
N GLY A 25 25.96 18.15 -24.99
CA GLY A 25 25.72 19.56 -25.26
C GLY A 25 24.49 19.80 -26.13
N THR A 26 24.29 19.01 -27.18
CA THR A 26 23.12 19.10 -28.05
C THR A 26 21.86 18.62 -27.33
N THR A 27 21.92 17.56 -26.51
CA THR A 27 20.78 17.13 -25.69
C THR A 27 20.44 18.14 -24.61
N ALA A 28 21.41 18.76 -23.94
CA ALA A 28 21.17 19.81 -22.96
C ALA A 28 20.58 21.08 -23.60
N ILE A 29 21.04 21.45 -24.80
CA ILE A 29 20.48 22.58 -25.56
C ILE A 29 19.06 22.26 -26.05
N VAL A 30 18.79 21.04 -26.52
CA VAL A 30 17.44 20.62 -26.95
C VAL A 30 16.50 20.51 -25.75
N LEU A 31 16.97 20.07 -24.58
CA LEU A 31 16.19 20.06 -23.34
C LEU A 31 15.97 21.48 -22.80
N ALA A 32 16.97 22.37 -22.88
CA ALA A 32 16.81 23.76 -22.50
C ALA A 32 15.89 24.53 -23.45
N LEU A 33 16.00 24.31 -24.76
CA LEU A 33 15.08 24.87 -25.75
C LEU A 33 13.68 24.26 -25.60
N GLY A 34 13.58 22.97 -25.29
CA GLY A 34 12.33 22.29 -24.95
C GLY A 34 11.68 22.89 -23.70
N LEU A 35 12.44 23.12 -22.62
CA LEU A 35 11.99 23.76 -21.38
C LEU A 35 11.60 25.23 -21.59
N ILE A 36 12.32 25.97 -22.44
CA ILE A 36 11.97 27.36 -22.79
C ILE A 36 10.69 27.38 -23.63
N THR A 37 10.58 26.51 -24.63
CA THR A 37 9.38 26.40 -25.47
C THR A 37 8.18 25.95 -24.63
N TRP A 38 8.38 25.02 -23.70
CA TRP A 38 7.37 24.52 -22.76
C TRP A 38 6.95 25.61 -21.75
N SER A 39 7.90 26.36 -21.20
CA SER A 39 7.62 27.46 -20.25
C SER A 39 6.89 28.62 -20.92
N VAL A 40 7.23 28.94 -22.18
CA VAL A 40 6.57 30.00 -22.96
C VAL A 40 5.15 29.59 -23.36
N TRP A 41 4.91 28.32 -23.68
CA TRP A 41 3.59 27.85 -24.11
C TRP A 41 2.64 27.45 -22.96
N ILE A 42 3.16 27.05 -21.80
CA ILE A 42 2.33 26.69 -20.63
C ILE A 42 2.14 27.85 -19.66
N SER A 43 3.07 28.80 -19.58
CA SER A 43 2.93 29.98 -18.74
C SER A 43 3.21 31.26 -19.54
N PRO A 44 2.24 31.72 -20.36
CA PRO A 44 2.38 32.92 -21.19
C PRO A 44 2.77 34.18 -20.41
N SER A 45 2.54 34.19 -19.09
CA SER A 45 2.81 35.29 -18.16
C SER A 45 3.97 35.04 -17.17
N GLY A 46 4.84 34.04 -17.42
CA GLY A 46 6.01 33.79 -16.57
C GLY A 46 7.18 34.77 -16.80
N PRO A 47 8.11 34.95 -15.84
CA PRO A 47 9.21 35.93 -15.94
C PRO A 47 10.09 35.75 -17.20
N VAL A 48 10.26 34.49 -17.64
CA VAL A 48 11.03 34.12 -18.83
C VAL A 48 10.28 34.48 -20.12
N SER A 49 8.96 34.30 -20.16
CA SER A 49 8.10 34.72 -21.29
C SER A 49 8.11 36.24 -21.43
N THR A 50 7.99 36.96 -20.31
CA THR A 50 8.04 38.43 -20.28
C THR A 50 9.39 38.96 -20.77
N ALA A 51 10.51 38.38 -20.35
CA ALA A 51 11.85 38.77 -20.81
C ALA A 51 12.05 38.53 -22.33
N VAL A 52 11.49 37.44 -22.87
CA VAL A 52 11.56 37.11 -24.30
C VAL A 52 10.66 38.04 -25.14
N HIS A 53 9.44 38.34 -24.70
CA HIS A 53 8.54 39.29 -25.38
C HIS A 53 9.09 40.72 -25.36
N GLN A 54 9.77 41.12 -24.28
CA GLN A 54 10.41 42.42 -24.13
C GLN A 54 11.67 42.54 -25.00
N ALA A 55 12.40 41.44 -25.21
CA ALA A 55 13.52 41.38 -26.15
C ALA A 55 13.09 41.35 -27.63
N LEU A 56 11.90 40.85 -27.94
CA LEU A 56 11.35 40.73 -29.30
C LEU A 56 10.41 41.88 -29.71
N GLY A 57 10.06 42.78 -28.79
CA GLY A 57 9.26 43.98 -29.09
C GLY A 57 7.79 43.71 -29.44
N VAL A 58 7.23 42.57 -29.01
CA VAL A 58 5.84 42.18 -29.29
C VAL A 58 5.05 42.10 -27.98
N GLU A 59 3.93 42.83 -27.88
CA GLU A 59 3.01 42.74 -26.73
C GLU A 59 2.46 41.31 -26.56
N ALA A 60 2.59 40.76 -25.36
CA ALA A 60 2.07 39.44 -25.04
C ALA A 60 0.53 39.42 -25.02
N PRO A 61 -0.14 38.43 -25.63
CA PRO A 61 -1.59 38.32 -25.57
C PRO A 61 -2.05 38.08 -24.12
N LYS A 62 -3.12 38.78 -23.70
CA LYS A 62 -3.69 38.64 -22.34
C LYS A 62 -4.07 37.19 -22.06
N ALA A 63 -3.48 36.59 -21.04
CA ALA A 63 -3.75 35.22 -20.60
C ALA A 63 -5.24 35.04 -20.24
N LYS A 64 -5.87 34.03 -20.83
CA LYS A 64 -7.24 33.62 -20.49
C LYS A 64 -7.19 33.00 -19.08
N LYS A 65 -7.85 33.63 -18.10
CA LYS A 65 -7.98 33.08 -16.74
C LYS A 65 -8.77 31.77 -16.83
N VAL A 66 -8.10 30.63 -16.61
CA VAL A 66 -8.74 29.32 -16.48
C VAL A 66 -9.46 29.31 -15.12
N SER A 67 -10.75 29.01 -15.12
CA SER A 67 -11.58 28.97 -13.92
C SER A 67 -11.21 27.76 -13.03
N ALA A 68 -11.49 27.85 -11.73
CA ALA A 68 -11.29 26.74 -10.80
C ALA A 68 -12.09 25.47 -11.23
N ALA A 69 -13.21 25.65 -11.92
CA ALA A 69 -14.00 24.55 -12.48
C ALA A 69 -13.27 23.85 -13.64
N GLU A 70 -12.66 24.62 -14.55
CA GLU A 70 -11.86 24.06 -15.65
C GLU A 70 -10.59 23.35 -15.15
N LEU A 71 -9.96 23.87 -14.09
CA LEU A 71 -8.83 23.20 -13.43
C LEU A 71 -9.26 21.89 -12.74
N GLN A 72 -10.46 21.85 -12.14
CA GLN A 72 -11.01 20.62 -11.57
C GLN A 72 -11.30 19.58 -12.67
N THR A 73 -11.92 19.98 -13.79
CA THR A 73 -12.14 19.07 -14.93
C THR A 73 -10.84 18.50 -15.47
N GLN A 74 -9.77 19.30 -15.53
CA GLN A 74 -8.45 18.83 -15.96
C GLN A 74 -7.80 17.88 -14.95
N LEU A 75 -7.99 18.11 -13.65
CA LEU A 75 -7.54 17.21 -12.58
C LEU A 75 -8.23 15.85 -12.71
N ASP A 76 -9.55 15.85 -12.87
CA ASP A 76 -10.36 14.63 -12.99
C ASP A 76 -9.96 13.84 -14.24
N ALA A 77 -9.76 14.52 -15.38
CA ALA A 77 -9.30 13.89 -16.62
C ALA A 77 -7.86 13.33 -16.54
N ALA A 78 -6.97 14.00 -15.82
CA ALA A 78 -5.61 13.51 -15.57
C ALA A 78 -5.61 12.27 -14.66
N GLN A 79 -6.46 12.27 -13.65
CA GLN A 79 -6.68 11.14 -12.75
C GLN A 79 -7.24 9.93 -13.52
N GLU A 80 -8.24 10.13 -14.38
CA GLU A 80 -8.77 9.09 -15.28
C GLU A 80 -7.71 8.52 -16.23
N ARG A 81 -6.77 9.36 -16.68
CA ARG A 81 -5.69 8.93 -17.57
C ARG A 81 -4.68 8.04 -16.83
N ILE A 82 -4.32 8.36 -15.59
CA ILE A 82 -3.52 7.50 -14.72
C ILE A 82 -4.23 6.16 -14.53
N TRP A 83 -5.51 6.17 -14.17
CA TRP A 83 -6.30 4.94 -14.00
C TRP A 83 -6.36 4.08 -15.27
N SER A 84 -6.43 4.71 -16.45
CA SER A 84 -6.36 4.01 -17.74
C SER A 84 -5.00 3.37 -18.01
N LEU A 85 -3.91 4.03 -17.60
CA LEU A 85 -2.54 3.54 -17.79
C LEU A 85 -2.16 2.45 -16.78
N GLU A 86 -2.58 2.59 -15.52
CA GLU A 86 -2.43 1.58 -14.47
C GLU A 86 -3.21 0.30 -14.83
N GLY A 87 -4.47 0.44 -15.26
CA GLY A 87 -5.25 -0.71 -15.75
C GLY A 87 -4.70 -1.38 -17.02
N LYS A 88 -3.84 -0.70 -17.78
CA LYS A 88 -3.09 -1.25 -18.93
C LYS A 88 -1.71 -1.80 -18.54
N LEU A 89 -1.24 -1.52 -17.32
CA LEU A 89 -0.03 -2.11 -16.74
C LEU A 89 -0.33 -3.53 -16.24
N ASP A 90 -1.54 -3.74 -15.68
CA ASP A 90 -2.03 -5.05 -15.22
C ASP A 90 -2.21 -6.07 -16.36
N SER A 91 -2.45 -5.61 -17.59
CA SER A 91 -2.42 -6.46 -18.80
C SER A 91 -0.99 -6.60 -19.32
N ARG A 92 -0.23 -7.51 -18.70
CA ARG A 92 1.20 -7.70 -18.94
C ARG A 92 1.53 -8.19 -20.36
N THR A 93 1.85 -7.25 -21.26
CA THR A 93 2.87 -7.45 -22.31
C THR A 93 3.88 -6.30 -22.25
N ALA A 94 5.15 -6.68 -22.20
CA ALA A 94 6.29 -5.89 -21.75
C ALA A 94 6.52 -4.55 -22.47
N GLN A 95 6.60 -3.48 -21.69
CA GLN A 95 7.56 -2.35 -21.80
C GLN A 95 7.37 -1.45 -20.55
N ALA A 96 7.96 -1.87 -19.43
CA ALA A 96 7.79 -1.23 -18.12
C ALA A 96 8.48 0.15 -18.00
N GLY A 97 9.50 0.43 -18.82
CA GLY A 97 10.26 1.70 -18.75
C GLY A 97 9.44 2.93 -19.12
N SER A 98 8.91 3.01 -20.35
CA SER A 98 8.28 4.25 -20.83
C SER A 98 6.93 4.56 -20.19
N ARG A 99 6.27 3.58 -19.57
CA ARG A 99 4.96 3.76 -18.92
C ARG A 99 5.09 4.20 -17.47
N GLY A 100 6.12 3.73 -16.75
CA GLY A 100 6.47 4.25 -15.43
C GLY A 100 6.86 5.73 -15.48
N ASP A 101 7.57 6.14 -16.54
CA ASP A 101 7.91 7.54 -16.79
C ASP A 101 6.65 8.40 -17.04
N GLN A 102 5.68 7.89 -17.81
CA GLN A 102 4.40 8.57 -18.06
C GLN A 102 3.54 8.72 -16.81
N ILE A 103 3.51 7.71 -15.93
CA ILE A 103 2.81 7.79 -14.64
C ILE A 103 3.48 8.82 -13.73
N THR A 104 4.81 8.85 -13.71
CA THR A 104 5.58 9.83 -12.93
C THR A 104 5.32 11.26 -13.43
N GLU A 105 5.28 11.46 -14.75
CA GLU A 105 4.98 12.75 -15.37
C GLU A 105 3.54 13.20 -15.11
N LEU A 106 2.56 12.29 -15.17
CA LEU A 106 1.17 12.59 -14.84
C LEU A 106 0.98 12.92 -13.34
N LYS A 107 1.68 12.23 -12.44
CA LYS A 107 1.70 12.57 -11.00
C LYS A 107 2.27 13.97 -10.76
N ALA A 108 3.33 14.34 -11.47
CA ALA A 108 3.90 15.69 -11.41
C ALA A 108 2.93 16.76 -11.97
N GLN A 109 2.19 16.44 -13.03
CA GLN A 109 1.15 17.33 -13.58
C GLN A 109 0.00 17.54 -12.60
N ILE A 110 -0.44 16.50 -11.89
CA ILE A 110 -1.47 16.59 -10.83
C ILE A 110 -0.99 17.50 -9.70
N ALA A 111 0.24 17.31 -9.21
CA ALA A 111 0.80 18.17 -8.17
C ALA A 111 0.85 19.65 -8.60
N SER A 112 1.19 19.91 -9.87
CA SER A 112 1.16 21.25 -10.45
C SER A 112 -0.26 21.82 -10.54
N LEU A 113 -1.24 21.03 -10.99
CA LEU A 113 -2.64 21.44 -11.10
C LEU A 113 -3.25 21.72 -9.73
N GLN A 114 -2.94 20.91 -8.71
CA GLN A 114 -3.37 21.11 -7.33
C GLN A 114 -2.80 22.42 -6.76
N SER A 115 -1.53 22.72 -7.03
CA SER A 115 -0.90 23.99 -6.64
C SER A 115 -1.58 25.19 -7.31
N GLN A 116 -1.85 25.11 -8.62
CA GLN A 116 -2.54 26.15 -9.38
C GLN A 116 -4.00 26.35 -8.91
N LEU A 117 -4.70 25.27 -8.58
CA LEU A 117 -6.05 25.33 -8.01
C LEU A 117 -6.06 26.00 -6.63
N GLY A 118 -5.06 25.72 -5.79
CA GLY A 118 -4.86 26.40 -4.51
C GLY A 118 -4.66 27.90 -4.69
N ALA A 119 -3.79 28.30 -5.62
CA ALA A 119 -3.56 29.70 -5.96
C ALA A 119 -4.82 30.38 -6.52
N ALA A 120 -5.56 29.71 -7.43
CA ALA A 120 -6.79 30.23 -8.01
C ALA A 120 -7.90 30.45 -6.95
N LYS A 121 -8.09 29.50 -6.02
CA LYS A 121 -9.02 29.63 -4.89
C LYS A 121 -8.65 30.77 -3.95
N SER A 122 -7.35 31.01 -3.71
CA SER A 122 -6.87 32.14 -2.91
C SER A 122 -7.09 33.51 -3.58
N SER A 123 -7.12 33.56 -4.91
CA SER A 123 -7.34 34.78 -5.69
C SER A 123 -8.83 35.15 -5.91
N GLY A 124 -9.76 34.24 -5.61
CA GLY A 124 -11.21 34.44 -5.74
C GLY A 124 -11.88 35.12 -4.54
N GLY A 125 -11.13 35.38 -3.47
CA GLY A 125 -11.60 35.99 -2.23
C GLY A 125 -11.17 37.44 -2.07
N SER A 126 -11.45 38.32 -3.03
CA SER A 126 -11.47 39.78 -2.77
C SER A 126 -12.23 40.50 -3.87
N SER A 127 -13.44 40.97 -3.55
CA SER A 127 -14.14 42.01 -4.30
C SER A 127 -15.21 42.68 -3.43
N LYS A 128 -14.93 43.96 -3.11
CA LYS A 128 -15.83 45.08 -2.77
C LYS A 128 -16.29 45.29 -1.33
N VAL A 129 -15.75 46.36 -0.74
CA VAL A 129 -16.56 47.52 -0.33
C VAL A 129 -15.84 48.79 -0.82
N ASP A 130 -16.45 49.49 -1.78
CA ASP A 130 -16.12 50.88 -2.11
C ASP A 130 -16.95 51.80 -1.18
N ALA A 131 -16.31 52.76 -0.52
CA ALA A 131 -16.96 54.00 -0.09
C ALA A 131 -15.95 55.14 -0.13
N ALA A 132 -16.34 56.18 -0.86
CA ALA A 132 -15.55 57.35 -1.23
C ALA A 132 -15.18 58.27 -0.07
N GLY A 133 -14.06 58.97 -0.22
CA GLY A 133 -13.65 60.09 0.64
C GLY A 133 -12.42 60.79 0.09
N SER A 134 -12.65 61.76 -0.81
CA SER A 134 -11.65 62.68 -1.36
C SER A 134 -11.04 63.57 -0.27
N GLY A 135 -9.71 63.79 -0.29
CA GLY A 135 -9.08 64.84 0.50
C GLY A 135 -7.56 64.86 0.36
N ASN A 136 -7.05 65.90 -0.30
CA ASN A 136 -5.69 66.11 -0.75
C ASN A 136 -4.76 66.69 0.35
N ASN A 137 -3.45 66.66 0.09
CA ASN A 137 -2.32 67.45 0.64
C ASN A 137 -1.62 67.04 1.96
N GLY A 138 -0.28 66.98 1.88
CA GLY A 138 0.58 67.76 2.78
C GLY A 138 1.74 67.07 3.49
N SER A 139 2.88 66.96 2.80
CA SER A 139 4.25 67.32 3.23
C SER A 139 4.70 67.31 4.71
N GLY A 140 5.91 66.77 4.96
CA GLY A 140 6.83 67.16 6.05
C GLY A 140 7.37 65.96 6.86
N SER A 141 8.58 65.45 6.60
CA SER A 141 9.91 65.91 7.07
C SER A 141 10.32 65.38 8.45
N GLY A 142 11.49 64.73 8.49
CA GLY A 142 12.45 64.86 9.59
C GLY A 142 12.76 63.58 10.39
N GLY A 143 14.05 63.20 10.43
CA GLY A 143 14.55 62.35 11.52
C GLY A 143 15.71 61.42 11.18
N SER A 144 16.92 61.99 11.08
CA SER A 144 18.22 61.34 10.88
C SER A 144 18.67 60.48 12.08
N GLY A 145 19.52 59.48 11.84
CA GLY A 145 20.30 58.82 12.89
C GLY A 145 21.21 57.70 12.37
N ALA A 146 22.46 58.04 12.05
CA ALA A 146 23.53 57.14 11.63
C ALA A 146 24.29 56.53 12.83
N GLY A 147 24.99 55.41 12.62
CA GLY A 147 26.01 54.93 13.55
C GLY A 147 26.46 53.50 13.26
N SER A 148 27.69 53.36 12.77
CA SER A 148 28.31 52.13 12.24
C SER A 148 29.36 51.53 13.20
N ALA A 149 29.90 50.38 12.77
CA ALA A 149 31.13 49.68 13.18
C ALA A 149 31.06 48.80 14.45
N GLY A 150 31.65 47.59 14.50
CA GLY A 150 32.53 46.86 13.58
C GLY A 150 33.30 45.79 14.39
N GLY A 151 33.87 44.76 13.75
CA GLY A 151 34.90 43.92 14.41
C GLY A 151 34.94 42.44 14.03
N SER A 152 35.90 42.12 13.16
CA SER A 152 36.28 40.85 12.53
C SER A 152 36.86 39.76 13.46
N GLY A 153 36.85 38.50 13.01
CA GLY A 153 37.71 37.43 13.56
C GLY A 153 37.61 36.11 12.78
N SER A 154 38.73 35.71 12.18
CA SER A 154 38.95 34.61 11.22
C SER A 154 39.05 33.20 11.85
N GLY A 155 38.86 32.14 11.04
CA GLY A 155 38.82 30.70 11.41
C GLY A 155 40.13 30.06 11.93
N PRO A 156 40.27 28.71 11.95
CA PRO A 156 40.08 27.85 10.79
C PRO A 156 39.35 26.49 11.01
N SER A 157 39.14 25.85 9.87
CA SER A 157 38.71 24.47 9.57
C SER A 157 39.35 23.36 10.40
N ASP A 158 38.56 22.36 10.78
CA ASP A 158 39.07 21.02 11.08
C ASP A 158 38.20 19.93 10.44
N ASN A 159 38.90 18.94 9.89
CA ASN A 159 38.41 17.89 9.00
C ASN A 159 38.45 16.58 9.78
N GLY A 160 37.29 16.02 10.15
CA GLY A 160 37.20 14.84 11.01
C GLY A 160 36.27 13.79 10.43
N SER A 161 36.84 12.87 9.65
CA SER A 161 36.19 11.63 9.22
C SER A 161 36.11 10.67 10.42
N GLY A 162 34.91 10.41 10.92
CA GLY A 162 34.66 9.49 12.04
C GLY A 162 33.74 8.35 11.62
N SER A 163 34.34 7.23 11.21
CA SER A 163 33.66 5.95 10.99
C SER A 163 33.25 5.37 12.34
N GLY A 164 31.98 5.52 12.72
CA GLY A 164 31.42 4.98 13.96
C GLY A 164 30.79 3.61 13.73
N SER A 165 31.56 2.53 13.89
CA SER A 165 31.06 1.16 14.01
C SER A 165 30.47 0.95 15.40
N GLY A 166 29.16 1.10 15.54
CA GLY A 166 28.45 0.87 16.79
C GLY A 166 27.99 -0.58 16.93
N SER A 167 28.83 -1.45 17.50
CA SER A 167 28.40 -2.73 18.07
C SER A 167 27.71 -2.47 19.42
N GLY A 168 26.38 -2.46 19.42
CA GLY A 168 25.55 -2.40 20.62
C GLY A 168 25.16 -3.81 21.08
N ASN A 169 25.94 -4.37 22.00
CA ASN A 169 25.58 -5.58 22.74
C ASN A 169 24.61 -5.16 23.87
N GLY A 170 23.31 -5.34 23.64
CA GLY A 170 22.25 -5.06 24.61
C GLY A 170 21.54 -6.35 25.01
N SER A 171 21.92 -6.91 26.15
CA SER A 171 21.22 -7.99 26.83
C SER A 171 19.85 -7.48 27.31
N GLY A 172 18.80 -7.76 26.54
CA GLY A 172 17.41 -7.54 26.90
C GLY A 172 16.58 -8.76 26.54
N SER A 173 16.06 -9.43 27.55
CA SER A 173 15.10 -10.52 27.41
C SER A 173 13.80 -9.99 26.81
N GLY A 174 13.64 -10.11 25.50
CA GLY A 174 12.44 -9.79 24.73
C GLY A 174 12.62 -10.29 23.31
N SER A 175 12.33 -11.57 23.08
CA SER A 175 12.47 -12.26 21.78
C SER A 175 11.30 -11.89 20.86
N GLY A 176 11.20 -10.61 20.51
CA GLY A 176 10.38 -10.10 19.41
C GLY A 176 11.31 -9.38 18.45
N SER A 177 11.36 -9.80 17.18
CA SER A 177 12.10 -9.03 16.19
C SER A 177 11.38 -7.70 15.99
N LYS A 178 11.92 -6.65 16.57
CA LYS A 178 11.49 -5.28 16.38
C LYS A 178 11.30 -4.97 14.89
N PRO A 179 10.16 -4.41 14.45
CA PRO A 179 9.95 -4.08 13.04
C PRO A 179 10.99 -3.07 12.55
N ASN A 180 11.45 -3.23 11.31
CA ASN A 180 12.43 -2.33 10.68
C ASN A 180 11.76 -0.96 10.40
N PRO A 181 12.23 0.14 11.04
CA PRO A 181 11.69 1.47 10.82
C PRO A 181 12.23 2.16 9.56
N GLY A 182 13.29 1.63 8.95
CA GLY A 182 13.89 2.17 7.73
C GLY A 182 13.41 1.44 6.46
N PRO A 183 14.00 1.77 5.30
CA PRO A 183 13.77 1.03 4.06
C PRO A 183 13.98 -0.47 4.25
N SER A 184 13.11 -1.26 3.65
CA SER A 184 13.18 -2.70 3.77
C SER A 184 14.43 -3.24 3.08
N THR A 185 15.02 -4.26 3.68
CA THR A 185 16.23 -4.91 3.16
C THR A 185 15.98 -6.37 2.82
N ASP A 186 16.77 -6.91 1.90
CA ASP A 186 16.80 -8.35 1.66
C ASP A 186 17.63 -9.07 2.73
N PRO A 187 17.33 -10.35 3.03
CA PRO A 187 18.07 -11.15 4.00
C PRO A 187 19.58 -11.14 3.71
N GLY A 188 20.36 -10.86 4.75
CA GLY A 188 21.81 -10.99 4.70
C GLY A 188 22.28 -12.45 4.78
N ALA A 189 23.60 -12.65 4.77
CA ALA A 189 24.20 -13.98 4.87
C ALA A 189 24.00 -14.65 6.25
N THR A 190 23.65 -13.88 7.28
CA THR A 190 23.38 -14.40 8.62
C THR A 190 21.88 -14.62 8.80
N PRO A 191 21.44 -15.84 9.15
CA PRO A 191 20.02 -16.12 9.41
C PRO A 191 19.46 -15.23 10.51
N VAL A 192 18.26 -14.69 10.27
CA VAL A 192 17.54 -13.87 11.24
C VAL A 192 17.00 -14.77 12.35
N VAL A 193 17.30 -14.45 13.61
CA VAL A 193 16.66 -15.09 14.77
C VAL A 193 15.20 -14.66 14.80
N THR A 194 14.29 -15.64 14.78
CA THR A 194 12.84 -15.39 14.78
C THR A 194 12.22 -15.86 16.09
N PRO A 195 11.16 -15.20 16.57
CA PRO A 195 10.37 -15.70 17.68
C PRO A 195 9.79 -17.08 17.33
N THR A 196 9.59 -17.91 18.34
CA THR A 196 8.88 -19.18 18.22
C THR A 196 7.37 -18.94 18.03
N LYS A 197 6.65 -19.96 17.52
CA LYS A 197 5.18 -19.93 17.47
C LYS A 197 4.56 -19.57 18.83
N ALA A 198 5.07 -20.12 19.93
CA ALA A 198 4.55 -19.83 21.27
C ALA A 198 4.76 -18.36 21.69
N GLU A 199 5.89 -17.75 21.32
CA GLU A 199 6.16 -16.33 21.58
C GLU A 199 5.24 -15.44 20.75
N ILE A 200 4.99 -15.78 19.47
CA ILE A 200 4.04 -15.05 18.61
C ILE A 200 2.62 -15.12 19.17
N LEU A 201 2.16 -16.31 19.59
CA LEU A 201 0.82 -16.50 20.17
C LEU A 201 0.68 -15.84 21.55
N GLY A 202 1.78 -15.73 22.30
CA GLY A 202 1.82 -15.12 23.63
C GLY A 202 2.13 -13.62 23.64
N GLN A 203 2.31 -13.01 22.46
CA GLN A 203 2.63 -11.60 22.35
C GLN A 203 1.50 -10.76 22.96
N GLN A 204 1.87 -9.85 23.86
CA GLN A 204 0.90 -8.97 24.52
C GLN A 204 0.52 -7.78 23.64
N SER A 205 1.48 -7.32 22.85
CA SER A 205 1.28 -6.23 21.93
C SER A 205 0.56 -6.66 20.65
N ARG A 206 -0.26 -5.77 20.10
CA ARG A 206 -1.04 -6.04 18.89
C ARG A 206 -0.17 -6.05 17.63
N TRP A 207 -0.64 -6.80 16.63
CA TRP A 207 -0.07 -6.92 15.29
C TRP A 207 -0.64 -5.84 14.35
N TYR A 208 0.24 -5.02 13.79
CA TYR A 208 -0.06 -4.12 12.68
C TYR A 208 0.49 -4.71 11.38
N GLY A 209 -0.42 -5.26 10.59
CA GLY A 209 -0.18 -5.80 9.26
C GLY A 209 -0.52 -4.82 8.14
N LEU A 210 0.17 -4.98 7.01
CA LEU A 210 -0.08 -4.25 5.78
C LEU A 210 0.00 -5.20 4.59
N TYR A 211 -0.96 -5.09 3.68
CA TYR A 211 -0.88 -5.61 2.31
C TYR A 211 -0.64 -4.45 1.35
N THR A 212 0.32 -4.62 0.46
CA THR A 212 0.50 -3.81 -0.74
C THR A 212 0.68 -4.72 -1.95
N ALA A 213 0.51 -4.19 -3.15
CA ALA A 213 0.33 -4.98 -4.37
C ALA A 213 1.44 -6.00 -4.63
N GLN A 214 2.65 -5.76 -4.12
CA GLN A 214 3.79 -6.63 -4.32
C GLN A 214 4.48 -7.05 -3.02
N SER A 215 3.95 -6.77 -1.83
CA SER A 215 4.58 -7.27 -0.60
C SER A 215 4.47 -8.79 -0.49
N PRO A 216 5.49 -9.52 0.01
CA PRO A 216 6.87 -9.13 0.34
C PRO A 216 7.85 -9.31 -0.84
N PHE A 217 7.36 -9.39 -2.08
CA PHE A 217 8.14 -9.60 -3.31
C PHE A 217 8.82 -8.30 -3.81
N ASN A 218 8.25 -7.15 -3.48
CA ASN A 218 8.83 -5.83 -3.68
C ASN A 218 8.36 -4.91 -2.55
N TRP A 219 9.30 -4.20 -1.94
CA TRP A 219 9.03 -3.34 -0.79
C TRP A 219 8.76 -1.87 -1.13
N ALA A 220 8.92 -1.43 -2.38
CA ALA A 220 8.85 -0.01 -2.73
C ALA A 220 7.55 0.67 -2.28
N GLU A 221 6.40 0.10 -2.64
CA GLU A 221 5.09 0.63 -2.22
C GLU A 221 4.86 0.44 -0.72
N TYR A 222 5.31 -0.68 -0.16
CA TYR A 222 5.19 -0.97 1.27
C TYR A 222 5.94 0.06 2.13
N ASP A 223 7.18 0.37 1.75
CA ASP A 223 8.04 1.34 2.42
C ASP A 223 7.52 2.76 2.23
N GLU A 224 7.01 3.10 1.03
CA GLU A 224 6.36 4.38 0.78
C GLU A 224 5.16 4.60 1.72
N VAL A 225 4.26 3.62 1.80
CA VAL A 225 3.09 3.68 2.69
C VAL A 225 3.52 3.74 4.15
N SER A 226 4.48 2.91 4.57
CA SER A 226 5.00 2.91 5.94
C SER A 226 5.63 4.24 6.32
N GLN A 227 6.38 4.87 5.41
CA GLN A 227 6.98 6.19 5.60
C GLN A 227 5.91 7.29 5.70
N GLN A 228 4.87 7.24 4.87
CA GLN A 228 3.76 8.19 4.90
C GLN A 228 2.92 8.09 6.18
N VAL A 229 2.70 6.87 6.68
CA VAL A 229 2.06 6.62 7.99
C VAL A 229 2.98 7.04 9.14
N GLY A 230 4.29 6.95 8.94
CA GLY A 230 5.31 7.30 9.93
C GLY A 230 5.45 6.27 11.05
N THR A 231 4.94 5.05 10.84
CA THR A 231 4.96 3.94 11.81
C THR A 231 5.18 2.63 11.07
N ALA A 232 6.17 1.85 11.51
CA ALA A 232 6.49 0.57 10.90
C ALA A 232 5.52 -0.52 11.35
N SER A 233 5.00 -1.27 10.38
CA SER A 233 4.23 -2.50 10.60
C SER A 233 5.14 -3.66 11.03
N ASN A 234 4.60 -4.53 11.87
CA ASN A 234 5.24 -5.75 12.40
C ASN A 234 4.66 -7.03 11.78
N MET A 235 3.82 -6.89 10.75
CA MET A 235 3.29 -7.99 9.96
C MET A 235 3.16 -7.57 8.47
N THR A 236 3.29 -8.52 7.56
CA THR A 236 3.13 -8.28 6.12
C THR A 236 2.27 -9.36 5.50
N GLY A 237 1.23 -8.91 4.79
CA GLY A 237 0.29 -9.76 4.11
C GLY A 237 0.68 -10.05 2.67
N PHE A 238 0.41 -11.27 2.19
CA PHE A 238 0.49 -11.63 0.78
C PHE A 238 -0.42 -12.83 0.45
N PHE A 239 -0.63 -13.06 -0.84
CA PHE A 239 -1.44 -14.16 -1.36
C PHE A 239 -0.57 -15.19 -2.07
N GLN A 240 -0.97 -16.46 -1.99
CA GLN A 240 -0.35 -17.56 -2.73
C GLN A 240 -1.40 -18.53 -3.25
N GLY A 241 -1.23 -19.00 -4.49
CA GLY A 241 -2.05 -20.07 -5.06
C GLY A 241 -1.49 -21.47 -4.78
N PHE A 242 -2.35 -22.47 -4.89
CA PHE A 242 -2.05 -23.88 -4.64
C PHE A 242 -1.26 -24.59 -5.77
N ASP A 243 -0.85 -23.85 -6.80
CA ASP A 243 0.06 -24.30 -7.87
C ASP A 243 1.51 -23.84 -7.65
N GLN A 244 1.76 -23.09 -6.58
CA GLN A 244 3.07 -22.52 -6.26
C GLN A 244 3.77 -23.28 -5.13
N GLU A 245 5.08 -23.46 -5.25
CA GLU A 245 5.92 -24.04 -4.20
C GLU A 245 6.03 -23.10 -2.98
N PHE A 246 6.40 -23.65 -1.82
CA PHE A 246 6.65 -22.84 -0.62
C PHE A 246 7.70 -21.76 -0.90
N ASN A 247 7.33 -20.50 -0.67
CA ASN A 247 8.19 -19.35 -0.92
C ASN A 247 9.01 -18.98 0.33
N ALA A 248 10.11 -19.71 0.55
CA ALA A 248 11.03 -19.45 1.66
C ALA A 248 11.55 -18.00 1.67
N THR A 249 11.82 -17.45 0.49
CA THR A 249 12.32 -16.08 0.33
C THR A 249 11.31 -15.05 0.83
N ALA A 250 10.01 -15.23 0.57
CA ALA A 250 8.98 -14.33 1.10
C ALA A 250 9.01 -14.30 2.63
N VAL A 251 9.06 -15.47 3.28
CA VAL A 251 9.14 -15.59 4.75
C VAL A 251 10.41 -14.96 5.30
N GLN A 252 11.57 -15.25 4.69
CA GLN A 252 12.86 -14.73 5.12
C GLN A 252 12.95 -13.21 4.97
N ARG A 253 12.44 -12.65 3.88
CA ARG A 253 12.41 -11.20 3.65
C ARG A 253 11.51 -10.48 4.65
N SER A 254 10.37 -11.07 5.01
CA SER A 254 9.51 -10.54 6.06
C SER A 254 10.25 -10.46 7.39
N TRP A 255 10.87 -11.57 7.81
CA TRP A 255 11.62 -11.61 9.08
C TRP A 255 12.88 -10.75 9.09
N ALA A 256 13.58 -10.60 7.96
CA ALA A 256 14.69 -9.66 7.82
C ALA A 256 14.30 -8.21 8.12
N ASN A 257 13.00 -7.90 8.02
CA ASN A 257 12.43 -6.61 8.33
C ASN A 257 11.60 -6.61 9.63
N GLY A 258 11.72 -7.65 10.46
CA GLY A 258 11.03 -7.77 11.74
C GLY A 258 9.51 -7.93 11.61
N ARG A 259 9.03 -8.51 10.50
CA ARG A 259 7.61 -8.67 10.20
C ARG A 259 7.21 -10.13 10.19
N VAL A 260 6.13 -10.47 10.89
CA VAL A 260 5.46 -11.77 10.74
C VAL A 260 4.85 -11.86 9.34
N PRO A 261 5.17 -12.89 8.54
CA PRO A 261 4.49 -13.12 7.28
C PRO A 261 3.10 -13.69 7.53
N LEU A 262 2.07 -13.03 6.98
CA LEU A 262 0.68 -13.49 6.91
C LEU A 262 0.37 -13.89 5.47
N MET A 263 0.33 -15.19 5.21
CA MET A 263 0.00 -15.72 3.89
C MET A 263 -1.47 -16.11 3.83
N THR A 264 -2.20 -15.50 2.91
CA THR A 264 -3.47 -16.04 2.44
C THR A 264 -3.19 -17.09 1.39
N TRP A 265 -3.54 -18.35 1.70
CA TRP A 265 -3.25 -19.48 0.83
C TRP A 265 -4.56 -20.00 0.25
N GLU A 266 -4.65 -19.98 -1.08
CA GLU A 266 -5.90 -20.26 -1.78
C GLU A 266 -5.77 -21.60 -2.52
N THR A 267 -6.71 -22.53 -2.31
CA THR A 267 -6.72 -23.85 -2.97
C THR A 267 -7.16 -23.78 -4.43
N VAL A 268 -6.59 -22.85 -5.19
CA VAL A 268 -6.72 -22.68 -6.63
C VAL A 268 -5.39 -22.21 -7.22
N PRO A 269 -5.15 -22.35 -8.53
CA PRO A 269 -3.98 -21.75 -9.17
C PRO A 269 -3.93 -20.23 -8.96
N ALA A 270 -2.74 -19.65 -8.77
CA ALA A 270 -2.56 -18.23 -8.45
C ALA A 270 -3.06 -17.24 -9.51
N GLN A 271 -3.36 -17.71 -10.72
CA GLN A 271 -3.92 -16.90 -11.82
C GLN A 271 -5.44 -17.06 -11.96
N THR A 272 -6.07 -17.73 -11.00
CA THR A 272 -7.54 -17.86 -10.95
C THR A 272 -8.17 -16.52 -10.61
N SER A 273 -9.23 -16.15 -11.31
CA SER A 273 -9.98 -14.92 -11.02
C SER A 273 -10.63 -14.98 -9.63
N ASN A 274 -10.65 -13.85 -8.93
CA ASN A 274 -11.14 -13.75 -7.54
C ASN A 274 -12.60 -14.26 -7.34
N ASP A 275 -13.47 -14.21 -8.35
CA ASP A 275 -14.86 -14.67 -8.25
C ASP A 275 -15.12 -16.00 -9.00
N GLN A 276 -14.05 -16.76 -9.30
CA GLN A 276 -14.17 -18.05 -9.96
C GLN A 276 -14.73 -19.09 -8.99
N LYS A 277 -16.05 -19.28 -9.02
CA LYS A 277 -16.76 -20.19 -8.12
C LYS A 277 -16.39 -21.66 -8.30
N TYR A 278 -15.88 -22.09 -9.45
CA TYR A 278 -15.50 -23.49 -9.65
C TYR A 278 -14.25 -23.61 -10.51
N VAL A 279 -13.29 -24.37 -10.01
CA VAL A 279 -12.03 -24.72 -10.67
C VAL A 279 -11.92 -26.24 -10.70
N PRO A 280 -11.97 -26.88 -11.89
CA PRO A 280 -11.86 -28.34 -11.99
C PRO A 280 -10.56 -28.88 -11.37
N GLY A 281 -10.67 -29.91 -10.52
CA GLY A 281 -9.55 -30.56 -9.85
C GLY A 281 -9.05 -29.85 -8.60
N TYR A 282 -9.79 -28.84 -8.11
CA TYR A 282 -9.46 -28.05 -6.93
C TYR A 282 -10.67 -27.95 -5.96
N THR A 283 -11.63 -28.88 -6.03
CA THR A 283 -12.74 -28.90 -5.06
C THR A 283 -12.23 -29.29 -3.67
N ASN A 284 -12.99 -28.97 -2.61
CA ASN A 284 -12.64 -29.38 -1.25
C ASN A 284 -12.44 -30.91 -1.14
N GLU A 285 -13.17 -31.70 -1.94
CA GLU A 285 -13.02 -33.15 -2.03
C GLU A 285 -11.74 -33.57 -2.79
N ASP A 286 -11.32 -32.86 -3.83
CA ASP A 286 -10.05 -33.14 -4.51
C ASP A 286 -8.85 -32.98 -3.55
N ILE A 287 -8.88 -31.94 -2.70
CA ILE A 287 -7.85 -31.70 -1.69
C ILE A 287 -7.95 -32.73 -0.55
N SER A 288 -9.12 -32.86 0.10
CA SER A 288 -9.30 -33.78 1.23
C SER A 288 -9.22 -35.26 0.85
N GLY A 289 -9.44 -35.60 -0.42
CA GLY A 289 -9.25 -36.94 -0.99
C GLY A 289 -7.79 -37.29 -1.28
N GLY A 290 -6.86 -36.35 -1.07
CA GLY A 290 -5.42 -36.60 -1.13
C GLY A 290 -4.76 -36.34 -2.49
N SER A 291 -5.47 -35.76 -3.47
CA SER A 291 -4.89 -35.46 -4.78
C SER A 291 -3.70 -34.50 -4.71
N PHE A 292 -3.61 -33.71 -3.63
CA PHE A 292 -2.55 -32.74 -3.37
C PHE A 292 -1.53 -33.20 -2.31
N ASP A 293 -1.61 -34.43 -1.78
CA ASP A 293 -0.76 -34.87 -0.64
C ASP A 293 0.73 -34.82 -0.94
N ALA A 294 1.13 -35.14 -2.18
CA ALA A 294 2.52 -35.04 -2.60
C ALA A 294 3.01 -33.58 -2.58
N TYR A 295 2.18 -32.66 -3.06
CA TYR A 295 2.43 -31.22 -3.04
C TYR A 295 2.49 -30.71 -1.60
N LEU A 296 1.47 -31.00 -0.78
CA LEU A 296 1.39 -30.59 0.63
C LEU A 296 2.55 -31.13 1.46
N THR A 297 2.94 -32.39 1.24
CA THR A 297 4.10 -33.00 1.92
C THR A 297 5.40 -32.28 1.55
N LYS A 298 5.60 -31.96 0.26
CA LYS A 298 6.77 -31.20 -0.20
C LYS A 298 6.78 -29.80 0.41
N TYR A 299 5.63 -29.14 0.40
CA TYR A 299 5.43 -27.80 0.97
C TYR A 299 5.73 -27.79 2.47
N ALA A 300 5.13 -28.69 3.26
CA ALA A 300 5.34 -28.81 4.70
C ALA A 300 6.80 -29.08 5.06
N LYS A 301 7.49 -29.95 4.29
CA LYS A 301 8.93 -30.21 4.47
C LYS A 301 9.77 -28.96 4.18
N ALA A 302 9.46 -28.21 3.13
CA ALA A 302 10.16 -26.98 2.79
C ALA A 302 9.95 -25.89 3.85
N LEU A 303 8.72 -25.72 4.36
CA LEU A 303 8.40 -24.79 5.44
C LEU A 303 9.16 -25.15 6.73
N LYS A 304 9.15 -26.42 7.10
CA LYS A 304 9.93 -26.92 8.25
C LYS A 304 11.44 -26.69 8.08
N ALA A 305 11.97 -26.90 6.87
CA ALA A 305 13.39 -26.66 6.58
C ALA A 305 13.75 -25.17 6.65
N ASN A 306 12.81 -24.27 6.29
CA ASN A 306 12.99 -22.83 6.46
C ASN A 306 13.06 -22.42 7.93
N GLY A 307 12.28 -23.08 8.81
CA GLY A 307 12.45 -22.99 10.26
C GLY A 307 12.09 -21.64 10.88
N GLN A 308 11.43 -20.75 10.13
CA GLN A 308 10.92 -19.47 10.61
C GLN A 308 9.38 -19.49 10.60
N PRO A 309 8.70 -19.01 11.65
CA PRO A 309 7.26 -19.07 11.70
C PRO A 309 6.53 -18.16 10.72
N MET A 310 5.29 -18.51 10.40
CA MET A 310 4.39 -17.70 9.60
C MET A 310 2.93 -17.95 9.98
N VAL A 311 2.05 -17.02 9.62
CA VAL A 311 0.60 -17.22 9.69
C VAL A 311 0.11 -17.74 8.33
N ILE A 312 -0.70 -18.79 8.36
CA ILE A 312 -1.41 -19.31 7.18
C ILE A 312 -2.90 -19.08 7.38
N ARG A 313 -3.46 -18.22 6.53
CA ARG A 313 -4.90 -17.98 6.37
C ARG A 313 -5.40 -18.76 5.16
N LEU A 314 -5.62 -20.06 5.37
CA LEU A 314 -6.04 -21.00 4.33
C LEU A 314 -7.51 -20.72 3.94
N ASP A 315 -7.79 -20.56 2.66
CA ASP A 315 -9.15 -20.52 2.11
C ASP A 315 -10.11 -19.63 2.93
N HIS A 316 -9.69 -18.38 3.06
CA HIS A 316 -10.41 -17.30 3.74
C HIS A 316 -11.82 -17.08 3.19
N GLU A 317 -12.68 -16.43 3.97
CA GLU A 317 -14.03 -16.02 3.56
C GLU A 317 -14.92 -17.18 3.07
N MET A 318 -14.67 -18.37 3.60
CA MET A 318 -15.36 -19.60 3.24
C MET A 318 -16.88 -19.56 3.44
N ASN A 319 -17.35 -18.72 4.36
CA ASN A 319 -18.76 -18.46 4.64
C ASN A 319 -19.46 -17.62 3.54
N GLY A 320 -18.71 -17.14 2.55
CA GLY A 320 -19.20 -16.51 1.33
C GLY A 320 -19.68 -17.51 0.28
N SER A 321 -19.88 -16.99 -0.94
CA SER A 321 -20.30 -17.80 -2.11
C SER A 321 -19.57 -17.43 -3.41
N TRP A 322 -18.48 -16.68 -3.31
CA TRP A 322 -17.70 -16.17 -4.45
C TRP A 322 -16.46 -17.00 -4.75
N TYR A 323 -15.87 -17.65 -3.75
CA TYR A 323 -14.67 -18.46 -3.94
C TYR A 323 -14.95 -19.94 -4.23
N ASN A 324 -13.97 -20.60 -4.83
CA ASN A 324 -13.99 -22.01 -5.19
C ASN A 324 -14.10 -22.95 -3.99
N TRP A 325 -13.54 -22.58 -2.84
CA TRP A 325 -13.56 -23.40 -1.61
C TRP A 325 -14.82 -23.19 -0.75
N SER A 326 -15.66 -22.19 -1.07
CA SER A 326 -16.97 -22.04 -0.43
C SER A 326 -17.84 -23.28 -0.67
N GLU A 327 -18.79 -23.54 0.21
CA GLU A 327 -19.73 -24.65 0.06
C GLU A 327 -20.95 -24.21 -0.76
N GLY A 328 -21.39 -25.05 -1.70
CA GLY A 328 -22.52 -24.75 -2.57
C GLY A 328 -22.49 -25.48 -3.91
N ASP A 329 -23.66 -25.53 -4.57
CA ASP A 329 -23.83 -26.22 -5.85
C ASP A 329 -22.97 -25.60 -6.97
N ALA A 330 -22.77 -24.28 -6.96
CA ALA A 330 -21.96 -23.58 -7.95
C ALA A 330 -20.46 -23.93 -7.83
N GLN A 331 -20.01 -24.21 -6.60
CA GLN A 331 -18.66 -24.62 -6.25
C GLN A 331 -18.43 -26.13 -6.38
N LYS A 332 -19.52 -26.91 -6.37
CA LYS A 332 -19.50 -28.38 -6.25
C LYS A 332 -18.85 -28.86 -4.95
N ASN A 333 -18.99 -28.08 -3.89
CA ASN A 333 -18.52 -28.42 -2.56
C ASN A 333 -19.73 -28.69 -1.66
N PRO A 334 -19.94 -29.93 -1.21
CA PRO A 334 -21.06 -30.24 -0.32
C PRO A 334 -20.83 -29.66 1.09
N ALA A 335 -21.91 -29.61 1.88
CA ALA A 335 -21.85 -29.13 3.25
C ALA A 335 -20.83 -29.92 4.11
N GLY A 336 -20.02 -29.21 4.88
CA GLY A 336 -18.95 -29.76 5.71
C GLY A 336 -17.68 -30.20 4.95
N SER A 337 -17.62 -29.99 3.63
CA SER A 337 -16.41 -30.29 2.85
C SER A 337 -15.27 -29.33 3.17
N TYR A 338 -15.57 -28.07 3.51
CA TYR A 338 -14.54 -27.08 3.88
C TYR A 338 -13.76 -27.52 5.12
N VAL A 339 -14.47 -27.96 6.17
CA VAL A 339 -13.85 -28.44 7.41
C VAL A 339 -12.95 -29.65 7.15
N LYS A 340 -13.40 -30.60 6.32
CA LYS A 340 -12.59 -31.78 5.96
C LYS A 340 -11.32 -31.39 5.20
N MET A 341 -11.43 -30.46 4.26
CA MET A 341 -10.29 -29.92 3.51
C MET A 341 -9.29 -29.25 4.46
N TRP A 342 -9.75 -28.35 5.33
CA TRP A 342 -8.89 -27.67 6.30
C TRP A 342 -8.14 -28.65 7.19
N GLN A 343 -8.88 -29.58 7.80
CA GLN A 343 -8.31 -30.57 8.73
C GLN A 343 -7.27 -31.44 8.02
N HIS A 344 -7.54 -31.86 6.78
CA HIS A 344 -6.62 -32.64 5.99
C HIS A 344 -5.31 -31.91 5.71
N VAL A 345 -5.36 -30.65 5.25
CA VAL A 345 -4.15 -29.83 5.00
C VAL A 345 -3.35 -29.66 6.29
N HIS A 346 -4.02 -29.32 7.40
CA HIS A 346 -3.40 -29.22 8.71
C HIS A 346 -2.72 -30.52 9.14
N ASP A 347 -3.38 -31.68 8.96
CA ASP A 347 -2.86 -32.97 9.39
C ASP A 347 -1.65 -33.42 8.57
N VAL A 348 -1.62 -33.11 7.26
CA VAL A 348 -0.41 -33.32 6.45
C VAL A 348 0.75 -32.46 6.97
N PHE A 349 0.50 -31.21 7.35
CA PHE A 349 1.53 -30.34 7.94
C PHE A 349 1.99 -30.84 9.31
N GLN A 350 1.06 -31.30 10.16
CA GLN A 350 1.33 -31.91 11.45
C GLN A 350 2.22 -33.15 11.31
N ALA A 351 1.86 -34.07 10.41
CA ALA A 351 2.59 -35.32 10.16
C ALA A 351 4.04 -35.08 9.68
N ASN A 352 4.28 -33.96 9.00
CA ASN A 352 5.62 -33.56 8.56
C ASN A 352 6.36 -32.67 9.57
N GLY A 353 5.71 -32.27 10.67
CA GLY A 353 6.27 -31.42 11.73
C GLY A 353 6.34 -29.93 11.38
N ALA A 354 5.59 -29.48 10.38
CA ALA A 354 5.54 -28.09 9.94
C ALA A 354 4.70 -27.20 10.87
N ASN A 355 3.69 -27.76 11.56
CA ASN A 355 2.82 -27.02 12.49
C ASN A 355 3.56 -26.30 13.64
N LYS A 356 4.81 -26.70 13.95
CA LYS A 356 5.66 -25.97 14.89
C LYS A 356 5.96 -24.53 14.44
N TYR A 357 5.86 -24.25 13.14
CA TYR A 357 6.17 -22.98 12.50
C TYR A 357 4.94 -22.31 11.85
N VAL A 358 3.75 -22.90 11.97
CA VAL A 358 2.54 -22.34 11.36
C VAL A 358 1.58 -21.91 12.45
N ILE A 359 1.15 -20.66 12.41
CA ILE A 359 -0.05 -20.17 13.08
C ILE A 359 -1.21 -20.35 12.10
N TRP A 360 -2.14 -21.24 12.41
CA TRP A 360 -3.33 -21.49 11.60
C TRP A 360 -4.42 -20.47 11.92
N ASP A 361 -4.78 -19.64 10.95
CA ASP A 361 -5.73 -18.54 11.11
C ASP A 361 -7.02 -18.80 10.31
N TRP A 362 -8.10 -19.13 11.02
CA TRP A 362 -9.42 -19.35 10.42
C TRP A 362 -10.20 -18.04 10.31
N SER A 363 -10.44 -17.57 9.07
CA SER A 363 -10.91 -16.21 8.80
C SER A 363 -12.15 -16.13 7.89
N PRO A 364 -13.38 -16.08 8.45
CA PRO A 364 -14.59 -15.77 7.70
C PRO A 364 -14.68 -14.30 7.22
N SER A 365 -15.58 -14.03 6.27
CA SER A 365 -16.00 -12.67 5.87
C SER A 365 -17.10 -12.13 6.81
N ARG A 366 -17.31 -10.81 6.82
CA ARG A 366 -18.37 -10.19 7.63
C ARG A 366 -19.76 -10.71 7.24
N ILE A 367 -20.53 -11.13 8.25
CA ILE A 367 -21.76 -11.90 8.03
C ILE A 367 -22.88 -11.10 7.35
N ASP A 368 -22.96 -9.81 7.61
CA ASP A 368 -24.04 -8.96 7.11
C ASP A 368 -23.96 -8.73 5.59
N LYS A 369 -22.82 -9.04 4.97
CA LYS A 369 -22.56 -8.90 3.52
C LYS A 369 -22.58 -10.21 2.74
N LEU A 370 -23.08 -11.30 3.32
CA LEU A 370 -23.20 -12.60 2.64
C LEU A 370 -24.39 -12.69 1.66
N GLY A 371 -25.13 -11.61 1.45
CA GLY A 371 -26.21 -11.51 0.46
C GLY A 371 -27.54 -12.19 0.85
N ASN A 372 -27.58 -12.97 1.93
CA ASN A 372 -28.83 -13.55 2.44
C ASN A 372 -28.80 -13.66 3.98
N PRO A 373 -29.84 -13.17 4.70
CA PRO A 373 -29.95 -13.27 6.16
C PRO A 373 -29.80 -14.68 6.73
N LYS A 374 -30.16 -15.73 5.98
CA LYS A 374 -30.02 -17.12 6.46
C LYS A 374 -28.55 -17.55 6.68
N TYR A 375 -27.62 -16.90 5.99
CA TYR A 375 -26.17 -17.13 6.14
C TYR A 375 -25.56 -16.33 7.30
N GLN A 376 -26.35 -15.52 8.01
CA GLN A 376 -25.84 -14.63 9.05
C GLN A 376 -25.96 -15.23 10.46
N THR A 377 -26.33 -16.50 10.57
CA THR A 377 -26.61 -17.13 11.86
C THR A 377 -25.35 -17.77 12.45
N LEU A 378 -25.32 -17.88 13.79
CA LEU A 378 -24.23 -18.57 14.51
C LEU A 378 -24.05 -20.01 14.01
N ASP A 379 -25.16 -20.73 13.79
CA ASP A 379 -25.12 -22.11 13.31
C ASP A 379 -24.57 -22.24 11.90
N TYR A 380 -24.85 -21.27 11.04
CA TYR A 380 -24.26 -21.23 9.70
C TYR A 380 -22.75 -21.05 9.77
N MET A 381 -22.26 -20.04 10.51
CA MET A 381 -20.82 -19.81 10.63
C MET A 381 -20.11 -21.00 11.33
N ARG A 382 -20.74 -21.60 12.34
CA ARG A 382 -20.18 -22.73 13.09
C ARG A 382 -19.93 -23.97 12.22
N GLN A 383 -20.66 -24.16 11.12
CA GLN A 383 -20.45 -25.27 10.19
C GLN A 383 -19.07 -25.25 9.51
N TYR A 384 -18.45 -24.08 9.42
CA TYR A 384 -17.14 -23.90 8.80
C TYR A 384 -15.98 -23.96 9.79
N TYR A 385 -16.24 -24.03 11.10
CA TYR A 385 -15.18 -24.02 12.10
C TYR A 385 -14.50 -25.39 12.20
N PRO A 386 -13.18 -25.50 11.91
CA PRO A 386 -12.49 -26.79 11.86
C PRO A 386 -12.26 -27.46 13.22
N GLY A 387 -12.55 -26.75 14.33
CA GLY A 387 -12.30 -27.20 15.69
C GLY A 387 -11.09 -26.52 16.33
N SER A 388 -11.07 -26.49 17.66
CA SER A 388 -10.07 -25.76 18.45
C SER A 388 -8.64 -26.23 18.27
N ASP A 389 -8.45 -27.50 17.89
CA ASP A 389 -7.15 -28.15 17.75
C ASP A 389 -6.49 -27.86 16.39
N TYR A 390 -7.28 -27.33 15.44
CA TYR A 390 -6.88 -27.06 14.06
C TYR A 390 -6.69 -25.56 13.78
N VAL A 391 -6.89 -24.71 14.81
CA VAL A 391 -6.95 -23.26 14.69
C VAL A 391 -6.18 -22.63 15.85
N ASP A 392 -5.20 -21.78 15.54
CA ASP A 392 -4.44 -21.03 16.55
C ASP A 392 -5.04 -19.64 16.78
N TRP A 393 -5.38 -18.94 15.69
CA TRP A 393 -6.09 -17.66 15.68
C TRP A 393 -7.39 -17.79 14.91
N VAL A 394 -8.38 -17.01 15.31
CA VAL A 394 -9.52 -16.72 14.43
C VAL A 394 -9.32 -15.34 13.84
N GLY A 395 -9.88 -15.10 12.68
CA GLY A 395 -9.85 -13.78 12.09
C GLY A 395 -11.11 -13.42 11.35
N MET A 396 -11.06 -12.29 10.65
CA MET A 396 -12.08 -11.97 9.67
C MET A 396 -11.60 -10.96 8.62
N SER A 397 -12.22 -11.07 7.44
CA SER A 397 -12.20 -9.99 6.46
C SER A 397 -13.38 -9.04 6.69
N GLY A 398 -13.15 -7.73 6.59
CA GLY A 398 -14.18 -6.73 6.81
C GLY A 398 -13.86 -5.39 6.16
N TYR A 399 -14.75 -4.98 5.25
CA TYR A 399 -14.59 -3.74 4.48
C TYR A 399 -15.76 -2.80 4.68
N TYR A 400 -15.49 -1.50 4.66
CA TYR A 400 -16.50 -0.44 4.58
C TYR A 400 -16.64 0.05 3.13
N ARG A 401 -17.69 -0.38 2.42
CA ARG A 401 -17.79 -0.19 0.95
C ARG A 401 -18.80 0.86 0.50
N ASP A 402 -19.86 1.09 1.28
CA ASP A 402 -21.04 1.82 0.82
C ASP A 402 -21.29 3.10 1.63
N ALA A 403 -21.62 4.20 0.97
CA ALA A 403 -21.82 5.50 1.62
C ALA A 403 -23.03 5.53 2.58
N ASP A 404 -23.99 4.63 2.35
CA ASP A 404 -25.20 4.47 3.16
C ASP A 404 -24.96 3.61 4.40
N GLU A 405 -23.82 2.91 4.47
CA GLU A 405 -23.42 2.21 5.69
C GLU A 405 -22.91 3.21 6.73
N GLN A 406 -23.16 2.90 8.01
CA GLN A 406 -22.52 3.61 9.09
C GLN A 406 -21.00 3.37 9.05
N PRO A 407 -20.17 4.42 8.89
CA PRO A 407 -18.72 4.29 8.79
C PRO A 407 -18.12 4.04 10.18
N SER A 408 -18.37 2.85 10.74
CA SER A 408 -17.94 2.49 12.08
C SER A 408 -17.44 1.07 12.19
N PHE A 409 -16.48 0.85 13.10
CA PHE A 409 -16.02 -0.47 13.52
C PHE A 409 -17.18 -1.38 13.92
N ALA A 410 -18.11 -0.87 14.72
CA ALA A 410 -19.23 -1.66 15.23
C ALA A 410 -20.11 -2.19 14.09
N ASN A 411 -20.36 -1.36 13.06
CA ASN A 411 -21.09 -1.78 11.87
C ASN A 411 -20.32 -2.84 11.06
N THR A 412 -19.01 -2.64 10.86
CA THR A 412 -18.21 -3.56 10.03
C THR A 412 -17.91 -4.91 10.70
N PHE A 413 -17.62 -4.90 12.00
CA PHE A 413 -17.03 -6.05 12.69
C PHE A 413 -17.93 -6.61 13.81
N GLY A 414 -18.75 -5.78 14.45
CA GLY A 414 -19.40 -6.12 15.72
C GLY A 414 -20.21 -7.42 15.71
N ALA A 415 -21.04 -7.61 14.68
CA ALA A 415 -21.89 -8.80 14.58
C ALA A 415 -21.07 -10.08 14.33
N THR A 416 -20.03 -10.00 13.50
CA THR A 416 -19.14 -11.13 13.21
C THR A 416 -18.27 -11.48 14.41
N LEU A 417 -17.69 -10.48 15.09
CA LEU A 417 -16.90 -10.66 16.31
C LEU A 417 -17.71 -11.35 17.41
N ALA A 418 -18.99 -11.00 17.56
CA ALA A 418 -19.88 -11.65 18.52
C ALA A 418 -20.07 -13.15 18.23
N GLN A 419 -20.06 -13.57 16.96
CA GLN A 419 -20.10 -14.99 16.60
C GLN A 419 -18.76 -15.68 16.79
N LEU A 420 -17.65 -15.05 16.37
CA LEU A 420 -16.30 -15.59 16.55
C LEU A 420 -16.02 -15.91 18.02
N ARG A 421 -16.34 -14.99 18.94
CA ARG A 421 -16.19 -15.17 20.40
C ARG A 421 -16.99 -16.35 20.95
N GLN A 422 -18.11 -16.72 20.32
CA GLN A 422 -18.95 -17.86 20.71
C GLN A 422 -18.52 -19.18 20.05
N ILE A 423 -17.92 -19.13 18.86
CA ILE A 423 -17.47 -20.31 18.13
C ILE A 423 -16.11 -20.79 18.65
N ALA A 424 -15.20 -19.85 18.87
CA ALA A 424 -13.80 -20.11 19.22
C ALA A 424 -13.37 -19.33 20.48
N PRO A 425 -14.01 -19.58 21.64
CA PRO A 425 -13.73 -18.84 22.86
C PRO A 425 -12.25 -18.96 23.26
N GLY A 426 -11.64 -17.83 23.61
CA GLY A 426 -10.24 -17.75 24.07
C GLY A 426 -9.18 -17.76 22.97
N LYS A 427 -9.55 -17.87 21.70
CA LYS A 427 -8.62 -17.65 20.57
C LYS A 427 -8.43 -16.15 20.35
N GLY A 428 -7.19 -15.73 20.04
CA GLY A 428 -6.92 -14.37 19.60
C GLY A 428 -7.62 -14.09 18.26
N ILE A 429 -8.15 -12.87 18.12
CA ILE A 429 -8.89 -12.43 16.95
C ILE A 429 -8.01 -11.49 16.11
N MET A 430 -7.80 -11.85 14.84
CA MET A 430 -7.02 -11.06 13.90
C MET A 430 -7.91 -10.48 12.80
N LEU A 431 -7.94 -9.15 12.63
CA LEU A 431 -8.68 -8.55 11.52
C LEU A 431 -7.83 -8.62 10.24
N ASN A 432 -7.78 -9.80 9.62
CA ASN A 432 -6.78 -10.18 8.61
C ASN A 432 -6.84 -9.45 7.28
N GLU A 433 -7.98 -8.87 6.95
CA GLU A 433 -8.12 -8.11 5.72
C GLU A 433 -9.17 -7.03 5.90
N ILE A 434 -8.71 -5.80 6.14
CA ILE A 434 -9.59 -4.66 6.40
C ILE A 434 -9.31 -3.48 5.50
N GLY A 435 -10.34 -2.70 5.21
CA GLY A 435 -10.19 -1.46 4.45
C GLY A 435 -11.47 -0.63 4.45
N ALA A 436 -11.31 0.68 4.29
CA ALA A 436 -12.39 1.62 4.06
C ALA A 436 -12.19 2.38 2.73
N THR A 437 -13.26 2.50 1.93
CA THR A 437 -13.20 3.17 0.62
C THR A 437 -13.57 4.61 0.85
N GLU A 438 -13.16 5.46 -0.08
CA GLU A 438 -13.56 6.86 -0.07
C GLU A 438 -15.03 6.97 -0.48
N THR A 439 -15.92 6.87 0.49
CA THR A 439 -17.34 7.20 0.34
C THR A 439 -17.66 8.58 0.90
N GLY A 440 -18.70 9.20 0.34
CA GLY A 440 -19.00 10.61 0.52
C GLY A 440 -18.41 11.45 -0.62
N THR A 441 -19.27 12.13 -1.38
CA THR A 441 -18.89 12.86 -2.61
C THR A 441 -18.07 14.13 -2.36
N SER A 442 -17.68 14.43 -1.12
CA SER A 442 -16.85 15.58 -0.76
C SER A 442 -16.15 15.40 0.59
N VAL A 443 -15.09 16.19 0.83
CA VAL A 443 -14.36 16.31 2.11
C VAL A 443 -15.26 16.77 3.27
N ALA A 444 -16.48 17.27 2.99
CA ALA A 444 -17.42 17.70 4.02
C ALA A 444 -18.00 16.53 4.85
N ASN A 445 -17.88 15.28 4.37
CA ASN A 445 -18.27 14.08 5.12
C ASN A 445 -17.22 12.96 4.93
N PRO A 446 -16.07 13.03 5.64
CA PRO A 446 -14.98 12.09 5.45
C PRO A 446 -15.29 10.74 6.14
N GLN A 447 -16.13 9.94 5.49
CA GLN A 447 -16.62 8.67 6.08
C GLN A 447 -15.48 7.67 6.32
N LYS A 448 -14.48 7.60 5.43
CA LYS A 448 -13.28 6.78 5.67
C LYS A 448 -12.53 7.20 6.93
N THR A 449 -12.34 8.50 7.16
CA THR A 449 -11.74 9.04 8.38
C THR A 449 -12.55 8.64 9.62
N GLN A 450 -13.88 8.81 9.59
CA GLN A 450 -14.76 8.39 10.69
C GLN A 450 -14.63 6.88 10.99
N TRP A 451 -14.55 6.07 9.94
CA TRP A 451 -14.36 4.63 10.08
C TRP A 451 -13.00 4.31 10.71
N ILE A 452 -11.93 4.97 10.27
CA ILE A 452 -10.57 4.81 10.81
C ILE A 452 -10.52 5.21 12.29
N ASP A 453 -11.07 6.37 12.64
CA ASP A 453 -11.12 6.85 14.04
C ASP A 453 -11.87 5.83 14.92
N SER A 454 -13.02 5.35 14.44
CA SER A 454 -13.82 4.35 15.17
C SER A 454 -13.11 2.99 15.32
N LEU A 455 -12.26 2.61 14.36
CA LEU A 455 -11.44 1.41 14.45
C LEU A 455 -10.46 1.54 15.61
N PHE A 456 -9.73 2.65 15.70
CA PHE A 456 -8.78 2.85 16.79
C PHE A 456 -9.45 3.06 18.16
N ASP A 457 -10.61 3.71 18.21
CA ASP A 457 -11.41 3.79 19.44
C ASP A 457 -11.85 2.40 19.92
N ALA A 458 -12.33 1.55 19.00
CA ALA A 458 -12.71 0.19 19.34
C ALA A 458 -11.51 -0.68 19.76
N LEU A 459 -10.34 -0.47 19.15
CA LEU A 459 -9.13 -1.18 19.55
C LEU A 459 -8.65 -0.75 20.94
N ALA A 460 -8.84 0.51 21.34
CA ALA A 460 -8.51 0.97 22.69
C ALA A 460 -9.50 0.47 23.76
N ASP A 461 -10.70 0.07 23.36
CA ASP A 461 -11.71 -0.48 24.28
C ASP A 461 -11.25 -1.83 24.87
N PRO A 462 -11.15 -1.97 26.21
CA PRO A 462 -10.83 -3.23 26.86
C PRO A 462 -11.77 -4.39 26.52
N ALA A 463 -13.00 -4.11 26.08
CA ALA A 463 -13.93 -5.13 25.58
C ALA A 463 -13.42 -5.85 24.32
N ASN A 464 -12.47 -5.25 23.60
CA ASN A 464 -11.82 -5.79 22.40
C ASN A 464 -10.36 -6.19 22.64
N LYS A 465 -9.97 -6.47 23.88
CA LYS A 465 -8.63 -6.96 24.23
C LYS A 465 -8.26 -8.32 23.62
N ASP A 466 -9.26 -9.06 23.14
CA ASP A 466 -9.08 -10.32 22.42
C ASP A 466 -8.74 -10.09 20.93
N ILE A 467 -8.85 -8.87 20.42
CA ILE A 467 -8.36 -8.50 19.09
C ILE A 467 -6.86 -8.28 19.15
N VAL A 468 -6.09 -9.26 18.67
CA VAL A 468 -4.63 -9.29 18.70
C VAL A 468 -3.99 -8.47 17.58
N GLY A 469 -4.77 -7.90 16.67
CA GLY A 469 -4.26 -7.00 15.62
C GLY A 469 -5.18 -6.85 14.42
N PHE A 470 -4.67 -6.16 13.40
CA PHE A 470 -5.29 -6.08 12.07
C PHE A 470 -4.24 -6.07 10.96
N ALA A 471 -4.62 -6.46 9.76
CA ALA A 471 -3.83 -6.30 8.55
C ALA A 471 -4.62 -5.47 7.53
N TYR A 472 -4.14 -4.25 7.28
CA TYR A 472 -4.83 -3.30 6.43
C TYR A 472 -4.52 -3.58 4.96
N PHE A 473 -5.56 -3.67 4.14
CA PHE A 473 -5.47 -3.93 2.71
C PHE A 473 -5.32 -2.62 1.94
N SER A 474 -4.09 -2.11 1.80
CA SER A 474 -3.81 -0.82 1.17
C SER A 474 -3.66 -0.96 -0.35
N GLU A 475 -4.73 -1.37 -1.02
CA GLU A 475 -4.75 -1.59 -2.48
C GLU A 475 -6.01 -1.03 -3.14
N THR A 476 -6.03 -0.99 -4.47
CA THR A 476 -7.23 -0.70 -5.25
C THR A 476 -7.82 -1.98 -5.82
N ALA A 477 -9.08 -2.27 -5.52
CA ALA A 477 -9.79 -3.44 -6.05
C ALA A 477 -10.81 -3.01 -7.11
N THR A 478 -10.55 -3.36 -8.37
CA THR A 478 -11.54 -3.20 -9.45
C THR A 478 -12.40 -4.46 -9.56
N THR A 479 -13.72 -4.31 -9.45
CA THR A 479 -14.71 -5.38 -9.66
C THR A 479 -15.68 -5.02 -10.78
N ILE A 480 -16.35 -6.01 -11.36
CA ILE A 480 -17.44 -5.81 -12.32
C ILE A 480 -18.74 -6.24 -11.64
N ILE A 481 -19.61 -5.29 -11.30
CA ILE A 481 -20.93 -5.54 -10.71
C ILE A 481 -21.97 -5.19 -11.77
N ASP A 482 -22.82 -6.15 -12.15
CA ASP A 482 -23.86 -5.98 -13.19
C ASP A 482 -23.33 -5.42 -14.52
N GLY A 483 -22.14 -5.85 -14.92
CA GLY A 483 -21.48 -5.38 -16.15
C GLY A 483 -20.86 -3.97 -16.05
N LYS A 484 -20.88 -3.34 -14.87
CA LYS A 484 -20.24 -2.04 -14.61
C LYS A 484 -18.96 -2.22 -13.81
N ARG A 485 -17.90 -1.52 -14.22
CA ARG A 485 -16.63 -1.47 -13.49
C ARG A 485 -16.77 -0.58 -12.27
N THR A 486 -16.59 -1.16 -11.09
CA THR A 486 -16.56 -0.49 -9.79
C THR A 486 -15.19 -0.68 -9.17
N THR A 487 -14.47 0.41 -8.95
CA THR A 487 -13.18 0.38 -8.26
C THR A 487 -13.36 0.85 -6.83
N ASN A 488 -12.98 0.01 -5.87
CA ASN A 488 -12.81 0.43 -4.49
C ASN A 488 -11.35 0.83 -4.26
N ASP A 489 -11.13 2.00 -3.66
CA ASP A 489 -9.80 2.49 -3.33
C ASP A 489 -9.59 2.40 -1.81
N TRP A 490 -8.98 1.30 -1.37
CA TRP A 490 -8.75 1.02 0.04
C TRP A 490 -7.48 1.68 0.56
N ARG A 491 -6.59 2.13 -0.32
CA ARG A 491 -5.25 2.63 0.02
C ARG A 491 -5.27 3.62 1.18
N LEU A 492 -4.32 3.51 2.11
CA LEU A 492 -4.21 4.45 3.23
C LEU A 492 -3.93 5.88 2.76
N ASN A 493 -3.18 5.99 1.66
CA ASN A 493 -2.82 7.26 1.02
C ASN A 493 -3.77 7.67 -0.11
N SER A 494 -5.01 7.17 -0.13
CA SER A 494 -6.06 7.60 -1.07
C SER A 494 -6.37 9.10 -0.93
N ARG A 495 -6.36 9.62 0.30
CA ARG A 495 -6.50 11.04 0.65
C ARG A 495 -5.65 11.40 1.86
N ALA A 496 -5.29 12.69 1.94
CA ALA A 496 -4.44 13.20 3.02
C ALA A 496 -5.11 13.13 4.41
N ASP A 497 -6.42 13.31 4.50
CA ASP A 497 -7.16 13.22 5.75
C ASP A 497 -7.33 11.77 6.24
N SER A 498 -7.59 10.82 5.33
CA SER A 498 -7.59 9.38 5.63
C SER A 498 -6.22 8.91 6.13
N LEU A 499 -5.14 9.30 5.45
CA LEU A 499 -3.76 8.99 5.87
C LEU A 499 -3.45 9.59 7.25
N LYS A 500 -3.83 10.85 7.48
CA LYS A 500 -3.60 11.54 8.75
C LYS A 500 -4.32 10.83 9.91
N ALA A 501 -5.60 10.52 9.76
CA ALA A 501 -6.35 9.82 10.81
C ALA A 501 -5.75 8.45 11.12
N PHE A 502 -5.30 7.71 10.11
CA PHE A 502 -4.62 6.44 10.35
C PHE A 502 -3.29 6.63 11.09
N ALA A 503 -2.47 7.60 10.67
CA ALA A 503 -1.19 7.91 11.29
C ALA A 503 -1.34 8.39 12.75
N GLU A 504 -2.37 9.16 13.07
CA GLU A 504 -2.70 9.58 14.44
C GLU A 504 -3.21 8.40 15.28
N GLY A 505 -4.10 7.59 14.70
CA GLY A 505 -4.69 6.43 15.37
C GLY A 505 -3.68 5.35 15.71
N ILE A 506 -2.81 4.97 14.78
CA ILE A 506 -1.81 3.90 14.99
C ILE A 506 -0.73 4.27 16.02
N LYS A 507 -0.53 5.57 16.28
CA LYS A 507 0.43 6.09 17.27
C LYS A 507 -0.14 6.22 18.68
N ARG A 508 -1.43 5.94 18.87
CA ARG A 508 -2.01 5.96 20.21
C ARG A 508 -1.29 4.94 21.10
N ASN A 509 -1.13 5.29 22.37
CA ASN A 509 -0.44 4.47 23.36
C ASN A 509 -1.38 3.56 24.18
N ASP A 510 -2.70 3.65 23.94
CA ASP A 510 -3.76 2.89 24.61
C ASP A 510 -4.23 1.67 23.79
N ILE A 511 -3.56 1.37 22.67
CA ILE A 511 -3.88 0.28 21.74
C ILE A 511 -2.83 -0.83 21.70
N ASP A 512 -1.75 -0.69 22.49
CA ASP A 512 -0.73 -1.72 22.74
C ASP A 512 -0.05 -2.34 21.49
N TYR A 513 0.12 -1.64 20.38
CA TYR A 513 0.90 -2.21 19.27
C TYR A 513 2.43 -2.16 19.53
N ASP A 514 3.18 -3.17 19.07
CA ASP A 514 4.66 -3.13 19.07
C ASP A 514 5.15 -2.42 17.82
N LEU A 515 5.16 -1.09 17.91
CA LEU A 515 5.41 -0.19 16.79
C LEU A 515 6.70 0.59 17.01
N GLN A 516 7.45 0.75 15.94
CA GLN A 516 8.56 1.68 15.89
C GLN A 516 8.21 2.87 15.02
N GLU A 517 8.60 4.06 15.47
CA GLU A 517 8.54 5.26 14.63
C GLU A 517 9.51 5.10 13.46
N VAL A 518 9.03 5.39 12.25
CA VAL A 518 9.87 5.43 11.04
C VAL A 518 10.73 6.68 11.11
N THR A 519 12.05 6.52 11.28
CA THR A 519 13.01 7.63 11.23
C THR A 519 13.38 7.93 9.77
N GLN A 520 13.30 9.20 9.37
CA GLN A 520 13.61 9.67 8.00
C GLN A 520 15.10 9.70 7.69
#